data_AF-A0A6J4NS65-F1
#
_entry.id   AF-A0A6J4NS65-F1
#
_cell.length_a   1.000
_cell.length_b   1.000
_cell.length_c   1.000
_cell.angle_alpha   90.00
_cell.angle_beta   90.00
_cell.angle_gamma   90.00
#
_symmetry.space_group_name_H-M   'P 1'
#
loop_
_entity.id
_entity.type
_entity.pdbx_description
1 polymer ?
#
loop_
_entity_poly.entity_id
_entity_poly.type
_entity_poly.pdbx_seq_one_letter_code
_entity_poly.pdbx_strand_id
1 'polypeptide(L)'
;MQHHHKRGQLESVHLRLAANFLQSLRLLKRSTKSFALLFVMGLSISLIVPGCASGGSNSATPTGQQAQKDVELTLVSYAVTQAAYEKIIPSFTDKWKQEHNQNVSFNSSYGGSGSQTRAVIDGLEADVVGLALALDTKKIEEAGLIQPGWEKEAPNSAIVTKSVAALVTRPGNPKGIKDWADLSKDGVKVITANPKTSG
;
A
#
# COMPACT_ATOMS: atom_id res chain seq x y z
N MET A 1 -33.78 37.82 -6.09
CA MET A 1 -33.36 37.50 -4.70
C MET A 1 -32.31 36.38 -4.67
N GLN A 2 -31.12 36.59 -5.24
CA GLN A 2 -30.06 35.56 -5.34
C GLN A 2 -28.65 36.07 -4.96
N HIS A 3 -28.53 37.28 -4.39
CA HIS A 3 -27.22 37.87 -4.04
C HIS A 3 -26.86 37.82 -2.55
N HIS A 4 -27.76 37.34 -1.67
CA HIS A 4 -27.52 37.32 -0.22
C HIS A 4 -26.98 35.98 0.32
N HIS A 5 -27.06 34.88 -0.45
CA HIS A 5 -26.68 33.55 0.07
C HIS A 5 -25.17 33.25 0.00
N LYS A 6 -24.41 33.90 -0.89
CA LYS A 6 -22.96 33.65 -1.05
C LYS A 6 -22.07 34.28 0.03
N ARG A 7 -22.54 35.31 0.74
CA ARG A 7 -21.71 36.00 1.75
C ARG A 7 -21.54 35.18 3.04
N GLY A 8 -22.56 34.42 3.45
CA GLY A 8 -22.50 33.61 4.68
C GLY A 8 -21.55 32.41 4.62
N GLN A 9 -21.33 31.83 3.42
CA GLN A 9 -20.39 30.71 3.29
C GLN A 9 -18.93 31.14 3.34
N LEU A 10 -18.59 32.32 2.81
CA LEU A 10 -17.20 32.81 2.81
C LEU A 10 -16.74 33.18 4.23
N GLU A 11 -17.60 33.76 5.06
CA GLU A 11 -17.25 34.07 6.46
C GLU A 11 -17.03 32.79 7.30
N SER A 12 -17.83 31.74 7.09
CA SER A 12 -17.69 30.45 7.77
C SER A 12 -16.34 29.77 7.46
N VAL A 13 -15.85 29.88 6.23
CA VAL A 13 -14.57 29.27 5.81
C VAL A 13 -13.39 30.03 6.43
N HIS A 14 -13.44 31.37 6.45
CA HIS A 14 -12.40 32.18 7.09
C HIS A 14 -12.32 31.97 8.61
N LEU A 15 -13.46 31.83 9.30
CA LEU A 15 -13.49 31.51 10.73
C LEU A 15 -12.93 30.12 11.05
N ARG A 16 -13.20 29.11 10.20
CA ARG A 16 -12.67 27.75 10.38
C ARG A 16 -11.16 27.66 10.11
N LEU A 17 -10.65 28.40 9.12
CA LEU A 17 -9.21 28.50 8.84
C LEU A 17 -8.46 29.18 9.99
N ALA A 18 -9.00 30.27 10.54
CA ALA A 18 -8.40 30.97 11.67
C ALA A 18 -8.38 30.10 12.95
N ALA A 19 -9.43 29.32 13.22
CA ALA A 19 -9.48 28.41 14.37
C ALA A 19 -8.47 27.26 14.28
N ASN A 20 -8.31 26.66 13.08
CA ASN A 20 -7.33 25.59 12.87
C ASN A 20 -5.88 26.09 12.93
N PHE A 21 -5.62 27.32 12.47
CA PHE A 21 -4.29 27.93 12.57
C PHE A 21 -3.91 28.28 14.02
N LEU A 22 -4.88 28.69 14.85
CA LEU A 22 -4.65 28.90 16.28
C LEU A 22 -4.49 27.60 17.07
N GLN A 23 -5.11 26.49 16.64
CA GLN A 23 -4.86 25.16 17.20
C GLN A 23 -3.47 24.62 16.84
N SER A 24 -2.99 24.81 15.60
CA SER A 24 -1.64 24.36 15.20
C SER A 24 -0.53 25.12 15.95
N LEU A 25 -0.72 26.41 16.21
CA LEU A 25 0.19 27.22 17.03
C LEU A 25 0.24 26.79 18.51
N ARG A 26 -0.83 26.17 19.05
CA ARG A 26 -0.84 25.62 20.42
C ARG A 26 -0.15 24.26 20.54
N LEU A 27 -0.09 23.48 19.47
CA LEU A 27 0.55 22.17 19.46
C LEU A 27 2.08 22.24 19.30
N LEU A 28 2.61 23.35 18.75
CA LEU A 28 4.07 23.54 18.63
C LEU A 28 4.77 23.95 19.95
N LYS A 29 4.03 24.29 21.01
CA LYS A 29 4.59 24.83 22.27
C LYS A 29 4.53 23.83 23.45
N ARG A 30 4.52 22.52 23.18
CA ARG A 30 4.45 21.48 24.22
C ARG A 30 5.42 20.32 23.99
N SER A 31 6.65 20.59 23.53
CA SER A 31 7.67 19.54 23.39
C SER A 31 9.10 20.07 23.48
N THR A 32 9.54 20.50 24.66
CA THR A 32 10.97 20.74 24.99
C THR A 32 11.24 20.74 26.50
N LYS A 33 10.69 19.79 27.27
CA LYS A 33 11.09 19.57 28.69
C LYS A 33 10.92 18.11 29.11
N SER A 34 11.71 17.21 28.52
CA SER A 34 11.97 15.86 29.07
C SER A 34 13.16 15.23 28.34
N PHE A 35 14.35 15.83 28.46
CA PHE A 35 15.59 15.21 27.99
C PHE A 35 16.81 15.64 28.82
N ALA A 36 16.62 15.82 30.12
CA ALA A 36 17.71 16.10 31.04
C ALA A 36 17.32 15.62 32.43
N LEU A 37 17.60 14.34 32.71
CA LEU A 37 17.76 13.71 34.04
C LEU A 37 17.59 12.21 33.84
N LEU A 38 18.70 11.49 33.62
CA LEU A 38 18.94 10.10 34.03
C LEU A 38 20.36 9.70 33.56
N PHE A 39 21.34 10.44 34.08
CA PHE A 39 22.75 10.04 34.08
C PHE A 39 23.22 10.33 35.50
N VAL A 40 23.38 9.29 36.32
CA VAL A 40 24.16 9.19 37.57
C VAL A 40 23.61 8.03 38.43
N MET A 41 24.54 7.23 38.94
CA MET A 41 24.44 6.11 39.91
C MET A 41 24.08 4.72 39.37
N GLY A 42 25.13 3.91 39.21
CA GLY A 42 25.04 2.46 39.15
C GLY A 42 26.41 1.79 39.09
N LEU A 43 27.42 2.38 39.73
CA LEU A 43 28.78 1.85 39.82
C LEU A 43 28.88 1.03 41.12
N SER A 44 28.53 -0.26 41.04
CA SER A 44 28.75 -1.20 42.13
C SER A 44 29.65 -2.33 41.67
N ILE A 45 30.83 -2.32 42.30
CA ILE A 45 31.96 -3.23 42.22
C ILE A 45 31.56 -4.61 42.75
N SER A 46 31.96 -5.68 42.06
CA SER A 46 32.17 -7.00 42.68
C SER A 46 33.27 -7.77 41.94
N LEU A 47 34.46 -7.79 42.55
CA LEU A 47 35.52 -8.81 42.40
C LEU A 47 35.09 -9.99 43.31
N ILE A 48 35.29 -11.29 43.06
CA ILE A 48 36.49 -12.15 42.89
C ILE A 48 35.91 -13.53 42.45
N VAL A 49 36.50 -14.35 41.56
CA VAL A 49 37.46 -15.47 41.81
C VAL A 49 37.93 -16.02 40.44
N PRO A 50 39.23 -16.22 40.19
CA PRO A 50 39.73 -17.02 39.07
C PRO A 50 39.84 -18.50 39.49
N GLY A 51 38.94 -19.34 38.97
CA GLY A 51 39.03 -20.79 39.08
C GLY A 51 39.47 -21.40 37.75
N CYS A 52 40.76 -21.68 37.59
CA CYS A 52 41.26 -22.51 36.51
C CYS A 52 40.85 -23.98 36.78
N ALA A 53 40.00 -24.53 35.91
CA ALA A 53 39.92 -25.97 35.70
C ALA A 53 39.85 -26.23 34.19
N SER A 54 40.92 -26.81 33.69
CA SER A 54 41.07 -27.36 32.35
C SER A 54 40.02 -28.44 32.10
N GLY A 55 39.07 -28.15 31.22
CA GLY A 55 38.12 -29.11 30.68
C GLY A 55 37.71 -28.64 29.30
N GLY A 56 38.40 -29.15 28.28
CA GLY A 56 38.09 -28.87 26.88
C GLY A 56 36.64 -29.25 26.60
N SER A 57 35.82 -28.24 26.37
CA SER A 57 34.51 -28.37 25.75
C SER A 57 34.37 -27.12 24.92
N ASN A 58 34.62 -27.27 23.61
CA ASN A 58 34.22 -26.30 22.61
C ASN A 58 32.69 -26.20 22.68
N SER A 59 32.20 -25.39 23.61
CA SER A 59 30.83 -24.90 23.61
C SER A 59 30.75 -23.93 22.43
N ALA A 60 30.56 -24.50 21.23
CA ALA A 60 30.04 -23.77 20.10
C ALA A 60 28.80 -23.07 20.62
N THR A 61 28.90 -21.76 20.85
CA THR A 61 27.74 -20.93 21.07
C THR A 61 26.94 -21.11 19.80
N PRO A 62 25.74 -21.71 19.82
CA PRO A 62 24.91 -21.66 18.64
C PRO A 62 24.63 -20.17 18.49
N THR A 63 25.23 -19.54 17.49
CA THR A 63 24.63 -18.38 16.83
C THR A 63 23.30 -18.89 16.29
N GLY A 64 22.32 -19.04 17.17
CA GLY A 64 20.95 -19.30 16.81
C GLY A 64 20.56 -18.13 15.96
N GLN A 65 20.42 -18.37 14.66
CA GLN A 65 19.71 -17.46 13.77
C GLN A 65 18.38 -17.21 14.47
N GLN A 66 18.20 -16.01 15.01
CA GLN A 66 16.90 -15.60 15.54
C GLN A 66 15.92 -15.77 14.39
N ALA A 67 15.03 -16.76 14.53
CA ALA A 67 14.00 -17.00 13.54
C ALA A 67 13.25 -15.69 13.32
N GLN A 68 13.31 -15.17 12.09
CA GLN A 68 12.60 -13.94 11.76
C GLN A 68 11.11 -14.15 12.04
N LYS A 69 10.49 -13.15 12.66
CA LYS A 69 9.05 -13.17 12.92
C LYS A 69 8.30 -13.34 11.61
N ASP A 70 7.28 -14.19 11.61
CA ASP A 70 6.38 -14.35 10.48
C ASP A 70 5.71 -13.01 10.12
N VAL A 71 5.55 -12.78 8.81
CA VAL A 71 4.99 -11.54 8.25
C VAL A 71 3.71 -11.87 7.51
N GLU A 72 2.69 -11.06 7.71
CA GLU A 72 1.47 -11.09 6.91
C GLU A 72 1.41 -9.78 6.12
N LEU A 73 1.11 -9.88 4.82
CA LEU A 73 0.98 -8.75 3.91
C LEU A 73 -0.42 -8.70 3.33
N THR A 74 -0.98 -7.51 3.17
CA THR A 74 -2.25 -7.29 2.46
C THR A 74 -1.99 -6.75 1.05
N LEU A 75 -2.35 -7.56 0.05
CA LEU A 75 -2.36 -7.16 -1.37
C LEU A 75 -3.73 -6.62 -1.76
N VAL A 76 -3.78 -5.37 -2.22
CA VAL A 76 -4.98 -4.78 -2.82
C VAL A 76 -4.77 -4.63 -4.32
N SER A 77 -5.52 -5.40 -5.11
CA SER A 77 -5.33 -5.45 -6.56
C SER A 77 -6.64 -5.36 -7.36
N TYR A 78 -6.54 -5.14 -8.68
CA TYR A 78 -7.71 -5.08 -9.56
C TYR A 78 -8.15 -6.47 -10.07
N ALA A 79 -9.45 -6.62 -10.33
CA ALA A 79 -10.16 -7.90 -10.45
C ALA A 79 -9.52 -8.93 -11.38
N VAL A 80 -9.04 -8.52 -12.56
CA VAL A 80 -8.53 -9.47 -13.56
C VAL A 80 -7.17 -10.09 -13.19
N THR A 81 -6.49 -9.55 -12.17
CA THR A 81 -5.17 -10.06 -11.74
C THR A 81 -5.24 -11.22 -10.76
N GLN A 82 -6.42 -11.54 -10.21
CA GLN A 82 -6.57 -12.57 -9.19
C GLN A 82 -5.95 -13.91 -9.63
N ALA A 83 -6.29 -14.39 -10.83
CA ALA A 83 -5.78 -15.65 -11.36
C ALA A 83 -4.24 -15.67 -11.54
N ALA A 84 -3.61 -14.51 -11.69
CA ALA A 84 -2.15 -14.41 -11.75
C ALA A 84 -1.55 -14.48 -10.33
N TYR A 85 -2.08 -13.71 -9.39
CA TYR A 85 -1.60 -13.69 -8.01
C TYR A 85 -1.81 -15.02 -7.27
N GLU A 86 -2.88 -15.76 -7.58
CA GLU A 86 -3.09 -17.13 -7.07
C GLU A 86 -1.95 -18.10 -7.44
N LYS A 87 -1.18 -17.78 -8.50
CA LYS A 87 0.01 -18.56 -8.90
C LYS A 87 1.31 -17.94 -8.40
N ILE A 88 1.39 -16.61 -8.39
CA ILE A 88 2.60 -15.86 -8.01
C ILE A 88 2.84 -15.94 -6.50
N ILE A 89 1.80 -15.75 -5.69
CA ILE A 89 1.93 -15.68 -4.22
C ILE A 89 2.52 -16.98 -3.66
N PRO A 90 2.01 -18.19 -3.96
CA PRO A 90 2.62 -19.43 -3.44
C PRO A 90 4.09 -19.57 -3.84
N SER A 91 4.41 -19.24 -5.10
CA SER A 91 5.78 -19.29 -5.61
C SER A 91 6.70 -18.30 -4.87
N PHE A 92 6.19 -17.11 -4.55
CA PHE A 92 6.92 -16.10 -3.78
C PHE A 92 7.13 -16.54 -2.33
N THR A 93 6.09 -17.05 -1.66
CA THR A 93 6.19 -17.47 -0.25
C THR A 93 7.14 -18.64 -0.07
N ASP A 94 7.10 -19.62 -0.99
CA ASP A 94 8.02 -20.77 -0.97
C ASP A 94 9.46 -20.32 -1.17
N LYS A 95 9.70 -19.46 -2.17
CA LYS A 95 11.02 -18.90 -2.44
C LYS A 95 11.54 -18.09 -1.25
N TRP A 96 10.70 -17.22 -0.68
CA TRP A 96 11.07 -16.40 0.48
C TRP A 96 11.44 -17.26 1.69
N LYS A 97 10.69 -18.33 1.95
CA LYS A 97 11.01 -19.24 3.04
C LYS A 97 12.36 -19.94 2.85
N GLN A 98 12.67 -20.34 1.61
CA GLN A 98 13.96 -20.97 1.29
C GLN A 98 15.14 -19.99 1.43
N GLU A 99 14.97 -18.74 1.00
CA GLU A 99 16.05 -17.74 0.98
C GLU A 99 16.27 -17.06 2.33
N HIS A 100 15.20 -16.86 3.11
CA HIS A 100 15.23 -16.05 4.32
C HIS A 100 14.84 -16.81 5.60
N ASN A 101 14.43 -18.08 5.49
CA ASN A 101 13.92 -18.88 6.60
C ASN A 101 12.75 -18.22 7.37
N GLN A 102 12.04 -17.29 6.74
CA GLN A 102 10.91 -16.55 7.30
C GLN A 102 9.61 -16.96 6.62
N ASN A 103 8.51 -17.11 7.37
CA ASN A 103 7.21 -17.32 6.73
C ASN A 103 6.59 -15.97 6.34
N VAL A 104 6.02 -15.92 5.14
CA VAL A 104 5.21 -14.79 4.67
C VAL A 104 3.85 -15.32 4.25
N SER A 105 2.78 -14.70 4.74
CA SER A 105 1.40 -14.95 4.31
C SER A 105 0.82 -13.72 3.63
N PHE A 106 -0.22 -13.92 2.81
CA PHE A 106 -0.92 -12.84 2.13
C PHE A 106 -2.41 -12.89 2.42
N ASN A 107 -2.95 -11.75 2.84
CA ASN A 107 -4.35 -11.41 2.64
C ASN A 107 -4.50 -10.70 1.28
N SER A 108 -5.63 -10.84 0.61
CA SER A 108 -5.81 -10.24 -0.71
C SER A 108 -7.23 -9.73 -0.93
N SER A 109 -7.33 -8.55 -1.55
CA SER A 109 -8.58 -7.93 -1.96
C SER A 109 -8.57 -7.63 -3.46
N TYR A 110 -9.63 -8.01 -4.16
CA TYR A 110 -9.78 -7.81 -5.60
C TYR A 110 -11.08 -7.09 -5.95
N GLY A 111 -11.00 -6.10 -6.86
CA GLY A 111 -12.17 -5.34 -7.29
C GLY A 111 -11.88 -4.41 -8.48
N GLY A 112 -12.80 -3.51 -8.80
CA GLY A 112 -12.51 -2.44 -9.77
C GLY A 112 -11.36 -1.56 -9.27
N SER A 113 -10.38 -1.24 -10.11
CA SER A 113 -9.17 -0.50 -9.71
C SER A 113 -9.48 0.81 -8.97
N GLY A 114 -10.42 1.60 -9.49
CA GLY A 114 -10.86 2.83 -8.81
C GLY A 114 -11.61 2.59 -7.51
N SER A 115 -12.32 1.47 -7.36
CA SER A 115 -12.95 1.08 -6.08
C SER A 115 -11.92 0.65 -5.04
N GLN A 116 -10.92 -0.13 -5.44
CA GLN A 116 -9.82 -0.56 -4.56
C GLN A 116 -8.98 0.64 -4.10
N THR A 117 -8.72 1.57 -5.01
CA THR A 117 -8.07 2.86 -4.69
C THR A 117 -8.80 3.60 -3.58
N ARG A 118 -10.13 3.75 -3.69
CA ARG A 118 -10.94 4.39 -2.66
C ARG A 118 -10.90 3.62 -1.35
N ALA A 119 -11.02 2.28 -1.40
CA ALA A 119 -10.96 1.46 -0.20
C ALA A 119 -9.66 1.69 0.59
N VAL A 120 -8.51 1.76 -0.09
CA VAL A 120 -7.22 2.06 0.56
C VAL A 120 -7.21 3.46 1.16
N ILE A 121 -7.64 4.47 0.41
CA ILE A 121 -7.74 5.85 0.91
C ILE A 121 -8.66 5.95 2.13
N ASP A 122 -9.74 5.17 2.16
CA ASP A 122 -10.75 5.16 3.22
C ASP A 122 -10.37 4.25 4.42
N GLY A 123 -9.18 3.63 4.39
CA GLY A 123 -8.60 2.93 5.55
C GLY A 123 -8.43 1.41 5.42
N LEU A 124 -8.61 0.82 4.23
CA LEU A 124 -8.13 -0.54 3.99
C LEU A 124 -6.59 -0.54 4.01
N GLU A 125 -6.00 -1.10 5.07
CA GLU A 125 -4.56 -1.19 5.25
C GLU A 125 -3.95 -2.14 4.21
N ALA A 126 -3.35 -1.56 3.17
CA ALA A 126 -2.66 -2.28 2.11
C ALA A 126 -1.16 -2.12 2.26
N ASP A 127 -0.42 -3.23 2.28
CA ASP A 127 1.05 -3.22 2.21
C ASP A 127 1.52 -3.09 0.76
N VAL A 128 0.75 -3.67 -0.17
CA VAL A 128 1.06 -3.64 -1.60
C VAL A 128 -0.21 -3.32 -2.38
N VAL A 129 -0.13 -2.34 -3.29
CA VAL A 129 -1.17 -2.07 -4.27
C VAL A 129 -0.72 -2.47 -5.68
N GLY A 130 -1.55 -3.25 -6.37
CA GLY A 130 -1.38 -3.60 -7.78
C GLY A 130 -2.56 -3.10 -8.57
N LEU A 131 -2.50 -1.90 -9.16
CA LEU A 131 -3.66 -1.23 -9.75
C LEU A 131 -3.60 -1.21 -11.28
N ALA A 132 -4.75 -1.00 -11.93
CA ALA A 132 -4.86 -1.10 -13.38
C ALA A 132 -4.19 0.09 -14.11
N LEU A 133 -4.20 1.27 -13.48
CA LEU A 133 -3.70 2.52 -14.06
C LEU A 133 -2.81 3.25 -13.07
N ALA A 134 -1.77 3.93 -13.58
CA ALA A 134 -0.91 4.79 -12.77
C ALA A 134 -1.69 5.92 -12.07
N LEU A 135 -2.78 6.40 -12.69
CA LEU A 135 -3.64 7.43 -12.11
C LEU A 135 -4.35 6.98 -10.82
N ASP A 136 -4.56 5.68 -10.65
CA ASP A 136 -5.17 5.15 -9.43
C ASP A 136 -4.15 5.10 -8.29
N THR A 137 -2.92 4.64 -8.55
CA THR A 137 -1.81 4.73 -7.59
C THR A 137 -1.50 6.18 -7.20
N LYS A 138 -1.52 7.10 -8.17
CA LYS A 138 -1.31 8.53 -7.92
C LYS A 138 -2.33 9.13 -6.95
N LYS A 139 -3.59 8.68 -6.94
CA LYS A 139 -4.58 9.16 -5.95
C LYS A 139 -4.23 8.72 -4.53
N ILE A 140 -3.60 7.56 -4.38
CA ILE A 140 -3.13 7.05 -3.08
C ILE A 140 -1.91 7.85 -2.60
N GLU A 141 -0.99 8.19 -3.52
CA GLU A 141 0.11 9.14 -3.28
C GLU A 141 -0.42 10.52 -2.86
N GLU A 142 -1.40 11.07 -3.58
CA GLU A 142 -2.04 12.36 -3.25
C GLU A 142 -2.77 12.32 -1.89
N ALA A 143 -3.24 11.15 -1.45
CA ALA A 143 -3.79 10.94 -0.11
C ALA A 143 -2.71 10.78 0.99
N GLY A 144 -1.43 10.75 0.62
CA GLY A 144 -0.29 10.65 1.54
C GLY A 144 0.02 9.24 2.04
N LEU A 145 -0.57 8.21 1.43
CA LEU A 145 -0.35 6.80 1.80
C LEU A 145 0.80 6.15 1.01
N ILE A 146 1.24 6.79 -0.08
CA ILE A 146 2.44 6.42 -0.85
C ILE A 146 3.35 7.65 -0.92
N GLN A 147 4.67 7.45 -0.80
CA GLN A 147 5.63 8.54 -0.92
C GLN A 147 5.69 9.11 -2.33
N PRO A 148 5.95 10.41 -2.49
CA PRO A 148 6.03 10.99 -3.82
C PRO A 148 7.12 10.41 -4.70
N GLY A 149 6.80 10.17 -5.98
CA GLY A 149 7.77 9.68 -6.97
C GLY A 149 7.94 8.15 -7.04
N TRP A 150 6.94 7.41 -6.55
CA TRP A 150 6.87 5.94 -6.60
C TRP A 150 7.13 5.35 -8.00
N GLU A 151 6.81 6.06 -9.08
CA GLU A 151 7.03 5.58 -10.46
C GLU A 151 8.52 5.35 -10.75
N LYS A 152 9.42 6.00 -10.00
CA LYS A 152 10.87 5.91 -10.21
C LYS A 152 11.54 4.88 -9.32
N GLU A 153 10.83 4.31 -8.36
CA GLU A 153 11.39 3.37 -7.39
C GLU A 153 11.64 1.98 -7.99
N ALA A 154 11.01 1.67 -9.13
CA ALA A 154 11.19 0.42 -9.85
C ALA A 154 11.34 0.64 -11.37
N PRO A 155 11.95 -0.32 -12.09
CA PRO A 155 12.04 -0.28 -13.55
C PRO A 155 10.68 -0.12 -14.24
N ASN A 156 10.70 0.32 -15.51
CA ASN A 156 9.50 0.47 -16.34
C ASN A 156 8.43 1.39 -15.73
N SER A 157 8.84 2.42 -15.00
CA SER A 157 7.92 3.36 -14.33
C SER A 157 7.04 2.68 -13.27
N ALA A 158 7.60 1.68 -12.58
CA ALA A 158 6.88 0.78 -11.66
C ALA A 158 5.70 0.00 -12.30
N ILE A 159 5.69 -0.15 -13.64
CA ILE A 159 4.67 -0.92 -14.37
C ILE A 159 5.17 -2.35 -14.58
N VAL A 160 4.55 -3.30 -13.88
CA VAL A 160 4.91 -4.73 -13.94
C VAL A 160 4.40 -5.41 -15.22
N THR A 161 3.27 -4.94 -15.76
CA THR A 161 2.64 -5.56 -16.93
C THR A 161 1.90 -4.53 -17.78
N LYS A 162 1.81 -4.78 -19.10
CA LYS A 162 1.04 -4.00 -20.06
C LYS A 162 0.09 -4.94 -20.81
N SER A 163 -1.08 -4.43 -21.14
CA SER A 163 -2.08 -5.14 -21.96
C SER A 163 -2.67 -4.19 -22.99
N VAL A 164 -3.57 -4.71 -23.82
CA VAL A 164 -4.28 -3.96 -24.86
C VAL A 164 -5.78 -4.18 -24.73
N ALA A 165 -6.56 -3.15 -25.10
CA ALA A 165 -7.99 -3.31 -25.27
C ALA A 165 -8.27 -4.12 -26.54
N ALA A 166 -9.17 -5.08 -26.45
CA ALA A 166 -9.57 -5.93 -27.57
C ALA A 166 -11.10 -6.08 -27.60
N LEU A 167 -11.64 -6.27 -28.81
CA LEU A 167 -13.05 -6.58 -29.01
C LEU A 167 -13.25 -8.09 -28.96
N VAL A 168 -14.02 -8.55 -27.99
CA VAL A 168 -14.40 -9.97 -27.85
C VAL A 168 -15.85 -10.14 -28.25
N THR A 169 -16.11 -11.07 -29.17
CA THR A 169 -17.45 -11.39 -29.66
C THR A 169 -17.89 -12.78 -29.23
N ARG A 170 -19.19 -13.06 -29.35
CA ARG A 170 -19.69 -14.44 -29.28
C ARG A 170 -19.09 -15.31 -30.42
N PRO A 171 -19.07 -16.64 -30.26
CA PRO A 171 -18.58 -17.55 -31.30
C PRO A 171 -19.21 -17.26 -32.66
N GLY A 172 -18.39 -17.29 -33.71
CA GLY A 172 -18.81 -17.01 -35.09
C GLY A 172 -19.01 -15.53 -35.44
N ASN A 173 -18.82 -14.60 -34.49
CA ASN A 173 -18.99 -13.16 -34.70
C ASN A 173 -20.32 -12.81 -35.41
N PRO A 174 -21.48 -13.11 -34.81
CA PRO A 174 -22.78 -13.03 -35.48
C PRO A 174 -23.21 -11.61 -35.89
N LYS A 175 -22.50 -10.59 -35.41
CA LYS A 175 -22.74 -9.17 -35.74
C LYS A 175 -21.68 -8.59 -36.68
N GLY A 176 -20.73 -9.41 -37.13
CA GLY A 176 -19.67 -9.00 -38.05
C GLY A 176 -18.83 -7.84 -37.56
N ILE A 177 -18.51 -7.80 -36.25
CA ILE A 177 -17.69 -6.76 -35.62
C ILE A 177 -16.23 -6.95 -36.02
N LYS A 178 -15.62 -5.94 -36.61
CA LYS A 178 -14.22 -5.92 -37.07
C LYS A 178 -13.42 -4.82 -36.38
N ASP A 179 -14.04 -3.67 -36.12
CA ASP A 179 -13.38 -2.52 -35.53
C ASP A 179 -14.29 -1.72 -34.58
N TRP A 180 -13.77 -0.61 -34.09
CA TRP A 180 -14.46 0.28 -33.15
C TRP A 180 -15.68 0.98 -33.75
N ALA A 181 -15.70 1.25 -35.06
CA ALA A 181 -16.83 1.90 -35.72
C ALA A 181 -18.05 0.98 -35.76
N ASP A 182 -17.83 -0.34 -35.78
CA ASP A 182 -18.92 -1.32 -35.75
C ASP A 182 -19.71 -1.32 -34.44
N LEU A 183 -19.16 -0.77 -33.35
CA LEU A 183 -19.81 -0.71 -32.05
C LEU A 183 -21.04 0.21 -32.01
N SER A 184 -21.15 1.15 -32.95
CA SER A 184 -22.30 2.06 -33.06
C SER A 184 -23.40 1.57 -34.00
N LYS A 185 -23.25 0.39 -34.62
CA LYS A 185 -24.28 -0.17 -35.52
C LYS A 185 -25.56 -0.49 -34.78
N ASP A 186 -26.68 -0.32 -35.47
CA ASP A 186 -27.99 -0.70 -34.95
C ASP A 186 -28.02 -2.18 -34.53
N GLY A 187 -28.60 -2.44 -33.35
CA GLY A 187 -28.72 -3.79 -32.80
C GLY A 187 -27.42 -4.40 -32.25
N VAL A 188 -26.32 -3.63 -32.19
CA VAL A 188 -25.12 -3.97 -31.41
C VAL A 188 -25.30 -3.48 -29.98
N LYS A 189 -25.02 -4.37 -29.01
CA LYS A 189 -25.01 -4.04 -27.58
C LYS A 189 -23.61 -4.25 -27.03
N VAL A 190 -23.01 -3.18 -26.54
CA VAL A 190 -21.66 -3.19 -25.95
C VAL A 190 -21.77 -3.47 -24.46
N ILE A 191 -20.91 -4.36 -23.97
CA ILE A 191 -20.71 -4.58 -22.53
C ILE A 191 -19.34 -4.04 -22.20
N THR A 192 -19.30 -3.06 -21.30
CA THR A 192 -18.05 -2.47 -20.81
C THR A 192 -18.17 -2.21 -19.31
N ALA A 193 -17.03 -2.13 -18.63
CA ALA A 193 -16.99 -1.85 -17.21
C ALA A 193 -17.42 -0.39 -16.91
N ASN A 194 -17.85 -0.13 -15.68
CA ASN A 194 -18.22 1.21 -15.24
C ASN A 194 -16.96 2.07 -15.00
N PRO A 195 -16.71 3.14 -15.77
CA PRO A 195 -15.49 3.94 -15.69
C PRO A 195 -15.34 4.71 -14.37
N LYS A 196 -16.36 4.76 -13.50
CA LYS A 196 -16.26 5.35 -12.15
C LYS A 196 -15.60 4.41 -11.13
N THR A 197 -15.60 3.12 -11.41
CA THR A 197 -15.17 2.07 -10.49
C THR A 197 -14.08 1.20 -11.09
N SER A 198 -14.06 1.00 -12.40
CA SER A 198 -13.00 0.30 -13.11
C SER A 198 -11.82 1.23 -13.42
N GLY A 199 -10.67 0.61 -13.68
CA GLY A 199 -9.53 1.24 -14.37
C GLY A 199 -9.35 0.62 -15.74
#